data_AF-A0A0H5Q5R0-F1
#
_entry.id   AF-A0A0H5Q5R0-F1
#
_cell.length_a   1.000
_cell.length_b   1.000
_cell.length_c   1.000
_cell.angle_alpha   90.00
_cell.angle_beta   90.00
_cell.angle_gamma   90.00
#
_symmetry.space_group_name_H-M   'P 1'
#
loop_
_entity.id
_entity.type
_entity.pdbx_description
1 polymer ?
#
loop_
_entity_poly.entity_id
_entity_poly.type
_entity_poly.pdbx_seq_one_letter_code
_entity_poly.pdbx_strand_id
1 'polypeptide(L)'
;MPILQAYANGLTMGTAGRNDAPVPRGKITGWTQAAVRRHTRWLYSIASADLDGYGYALTLTLRDTPPSALEWQAARRAWIERLRRRGMVRLHWVVEWQRRGTPHMHVAVYFPKPLTAVQQQVLLLDWLAVAAAWKPGSTGQCVKEITGPLGWLQYLSKHAARGVKHYQRAGKPAGWETTGRLWGHLGEWPAVEPIRAEISKTEYHRFRRLVRSWRVADARAHGLATGDWRRLTYARRMLSCSDPALSTVRGVSEWISDDLAMVLLDAAADRPMGLAEAA
;
A
#
# COMPACT_ATOMS: atom_id res chain seq x y z
N MET A 1 -9.28 -1.64 -24.77
CA MET A 1 -9.35 -3.04 -24.30
C MET A 1 -9.02 -3.11 -22.81
N PRO A 2 -9.45 -4.16 -22.08
CA PRO A 2 -8.96 -4.42 -20.72
C PRO A 2 -7.44 -4.62 -20.69
N ILE A 3 -6.81 -4.13 -19.62
CA ILE A 3 -5.36 -4.24 -19.39
C ILE A 3 -5.14 -4.97 -18.07
N LEU A 4 -4.31 -6.00 -18.11
CA LEU A 4 -3.71 -6.63 -16.94
C LEU A 4 -2.30 -6.05 -16.73
N GLN A 5 -1.97 -5.77 -15.48
CA GLN A 5 -0.63 -5.45 -15.02
C GLN A 5 -0.29 -6.40 -13.88
N ALA A 6 0.70 -7.25 -14.08
CA ALA A 6 1.26 -8.16 -13.09
C ALA A 6 2.58 -7.58 -12.59
N TYR A 7 2.69 -7.39 -11.28
CA TYR A 7 3.84 -6.84 -10.57
C TYR A 7 4.42 -7.93 -9.67
N ALA A 8 5.66 -7.77 -9.20
CA ALA A 8 6.34 -8.74 -8.35
C ALA A 8 5.48 -9.27 -7.17
N ASN A 9 4.75 -8.40 -6.47
CA ASN A 9 3.93 -8.79 -5.32
C ASN A 9 2.41 -8.63 -5.53
N GLY A 10 1.96 -8.21 -6.71
CA GLY A 10 0.57 -7.82 -6.87
C GLY A 10 0.11 -7.77 -8.31
N LEU A 11 -1.19 -7.67 -8.51
CA LEU A 11 -1.77 -7.45 -9.83
C LEU A 11 -2.83 -6.38 -9.81
N THR A 12 -3.00 -5.72 -10.95
CA THR A 12 -4.18 -4.91 -11.23
C THR A 12 -4.70 -5.24 -12.61
N MET A 13 -6.01 -5.33 -12.75
CA MET A 13 -6.66 -5.52 -14.04
C MET A 13 -7.86 -4.60 -14.13
N GLY A 14 -8.06 -3.94 -15.26
CA GLY A 14 -9.23 -3.10 -15.48
C GLY A 14 -9.31 -2.57 -16.91
N THR A 15 -10.44 -1.97 -17.24
CA THR A 15 -10.61 -1.27 -18.51
C THR A 15 -10.14 0.18 -18.36
N ALA A 16 -9.21 0.61 -19.22
CA ALA A 16 -8.84 2.02 -19.27
C ALA A 16 -10.05 2.86 -19.70
N GLY A 17 -10.42 3.83 -18.88
CA GLY A 17 -11.29 4.93 -19.29
C GLY A 17 -10.44 6.08 -19.81
N ARG A 18 -10.86 6.72 -20.90
CA ARG A 18 -10.21 7.92 -21.43
C ARG A 18 -10.71 9.12 -20.62
N ASN A 19 -9.80 9.91 -20.05
CA ASN A 19 -10.13 11.19 -19.44
C ASN A 19 -9.52 12.29 -20.32
N ASP A 20 -10.32 12.76 -21.27
CA ASP A 20 -9.88 13.73 -22.29
C ASP A 20 -9.72 15.16 -21.78
N ALA A 21 -10.23 15.45 -20.58
CA ALA A 21 -10.10 16.75 -19.94
C ALA A 21 -9.69 16.56 -18.46
N PRO A 22 -8.42 16.16 -18.20
CA PRO A 22 -7.96 16.02 -16.83
C PRO A 22 -7.97 17.39 -16.13
N VAL A 23 -8.71 17.48 -15.02
CA VAL A 23 -8.68 18.68 -14.17
C VAL A 23 -7.25 18.92 -13.70
N PRO A 24 -6.75 20.17 -13.75
CA PRO A 24 -5.43 20.52 -13.23
C PRO A 24 -5.24 20.01 -11.79
N ARG A 25 -4.01 19.58 -11.47
CA ARG A 25 -3.70 19.01 -10.15
C ARG A 25 -3.88 20.09 -9.08
N GLY A 26 -4.92 19.95 -8.26
CA GLY A 26 -5.18 20.84 -7.13
C GLY A 26 -4.24 20.63 -5.92
N LYS A 27 -4.39 21.50 -4.91
CA LYS A 27 -3.70 21.40 -3.62
C LYS A 27 -3.99 20.03 -2.96
N ILE A 28 -2.99 19.44 -2.29
CA ILE A 28 -3.19 18.17 -1.57
C ILE A 28 -3.85 18.45 -0.22
N THR A 29 -5.09 18.00 -0.05
CA THR A 29 -5.91 18.22 1.16
C THR A 29 -6.20 16.95 1.94
N GLY A 30 -5.64 15.81 1.53
CA GLY A 30 -5.93 14.52 2.15
C GLY A 30 -5.58 13.33 1.25
N TRP A 31 -5.90 12.14 1.73
CA TRP A 31 -5.85 10.95 0.91
C TRP A 31 -6.97 10.96 -0.13
N THR A 32 -6.64 10.59 -1.37
CA THR A 32 -7.62 10.33 -2.42
C THR A 32 -7.55 8.87 -2.83
N GLN A 33 -8.62 8.33 -3.41
CA GLN A 33 -8.59 6.96 -3.95
C GLN A 33 -7.47 6.78 -4.98
N ALA A 34 -7.19 7.81 -5.79
CA ALA A 34 -6.09 7.79 -6.75
C ALA A 34 -4.71 7.75 -6.06
N ALA A 35 -4.53 8.50 -4.96
CA ALA A 35 -3.29 8.47 -4.19
C ALA A 35 -3.06 7.09 -3.53
N VAL A 36 -4.09 6.47 -2.97
CA VAL A 36 -4.00 5.11 -2.42
C VAL A 36 -3.65 4.11 -3.52
N ARG A 37 -4.33 4.15 -4.67
CA ARG A 37 -4.01 3.25 -5.79
C ARG A 37 -2.56 3.38 -6.26
N ARG A 38 -2.05 4.61 -6.38
CA ARG A 38 -0.63 4.84 -6.76
C ARG A 38 0.33 4.30 -5.72
N HIS A 39 0.04 4.53 -4.44
CA HIS A 39 0.85 3.99 -3.34
C HIS A 39 0.84 2.46 -3.34
N THR A 40 -0.33 1.82 -3.44
CA THR A 40 -0.44 0.37 -3.53
C THR A 40 0.30 -0.20 -4.74
N ARG A 41 0.17 0.41 -5.93
CA ARG A 41 0.91 -0.05 -7.13
C ARG A 41 2.42 0.06 -6.96
N TRP A 42 2.91 1.14 -6.32
CA TRP A 42 4.33 1.26 -6.00
C TRP A 42 4.79 0.16 -5.03
N LEU A 43 3.96 -0.22 -4.05
CA LEU A 43 4.28 -1.34 -3.17
C LEU A 43 4.25 -2.70 -3.91
N TYR A 44 3.34 -2.86 -4.87
CA TYR A 44 3.27 -4.07 -5.71
C TYR A 44 4.54 -4.25 -6.56
N SER A 45 5.11 -3.15 -7.06
CA SER A 45 6.30 -3.20 -7.92
C SER A 45 7.59 -3.56 -7.18
N ILE A 46 7.64 -3.48 -5.85
CA ILE A 46 8.89 -3.78 -5.12
C ILE A 46 9.16 -5.29 -5.18
N ALA A 47 10.23 -5.74 -5.82
CA ALA A 47 10.68 -7.13 -5.71
C ALA A 47 11.12 -7.39 -4.26
N SER A 48 10.23 -7.98 -3.47
CA SER A 48 10.44 -8.10 -2.02
C SER A 48 11.58 -9.06 -1.66
N ALA A 49 11.91 -9.99 -2.57
CA ALA A 49 13.05 -10.89 -2.47
C ALA A 49 14.40 -10.19 -2.62
N ASP A 50 14.46 -9.10 -3.40
CA ASP A 50 15.69 -8.34 -3.68
C ASP A 50 15.91 -7.21 -2.68
N LEU A 51 15.04 -7.08 -1.68
CA LEU A 51 15.13 -6.02 -0.69
C LEU A 51 16.21 -6.35 0.34
N ASP A 52 17.35 -5.69 0.24
CA ASP A 52 18.49 -5.86 1.14
C ASP A 52 18.42 -4.99 2.41
N GLY A 53 19.37 -5.22 3.32
CA GLY A 53 19.50 -4.49 4.59
C GLY A 53 18.50 -4.93 5.67
N TYR A 54 18.65 -4.31 6.84
CA TYR A 54 17.91 -4.65 8.05
C TYR A 54 16.78 -3.65 8.27
N GLY A 55 15.54 -4.13 8.09
CA GLY A 55 14.33 -3.32 8.13
C GLY A 55 13.74 -3.16 9.53
N TYR A 56 13.30 -1.95 9.83
CA TYR A 56 12.58 -1.60 11.05
C TYR A 56 11.28 -0.87 10.72
N ALA A 57 10.19 -1.37 11.30
CA ALA A 57 8.87 -0.78 11.27
C ALA A 57 8.72 0.16 12.45
N LEU A 58 8.50 1.44 12.18
CA LEU A 58 8.24 2.44 13.21
C LEU A 58 6.80 2.94 13.13
N THR A 59 6.25 3.21 14.30
CA THR A 59 4.97 3.87 14.45
C THR A 59 5.18 5.09 15.33
N LEU A 60 4.93 6.27 14.77
CA LEU A 60 5.28 7.55 15.35
C LEU A 60 4.03 8.40 15.57
N THR A 61 3.90 8.93 16.78
CA THR A 61 2.69 9.61 17.27
C THR A 61 3.02 10.97 17.86
N LEU A 62 2.14 11.95 17.63
CA LEU A 62 2.12 13.23 18.33
C LEU A 62 0.92 13.30 19.28
N ARG A 63 1.03 14.07 20.36
CA ARG A 63 -0.12 14.39 21.22
C ARG A 63 -0.87 15.58 20.65
N ASP A 64 -0.15 16.69 20.47
CA ASP A 64 -0.70 17.94 19.98
C ASP A 64 -0.55 17.99 18.46
N THR A 65 -1.46 18.68 17.76
CA THR A 65 -1.41 18.79 16.29
C THR A 65 -0.52 19.97 15.91
N PRO A 66 0.47 19.81 15.01
CA PRO A 66 1.21 20.95 14.49
C PRO A 66 0.28 21.99 13.87
N PRO A 67 0.53 23.30 14.04
CA PRO A 67 -0.35 24.36 13.54
C PRO A 67 -0.49 24.36 12.01
N SER A 68 0.47 23.80 11.28
CA SER A 68 0.39 23.69 9.82
C SER A 68 1.05 22.42 9.25
N ALA A 69 0.69 22.09 8.01
CA ALA A 69 1.36 21.04 7.25
C ALA A 69 2.84 21.33 6.98
N LEU A 70 3.24 22.60 6.95
CA LEU A 70 4.64 22.98 6.76
C LEU A 70 5.49 22.60 7.97
N GLU A 71 4.99 22.87 9.18
CA GLU A 71 5.68 22.48 10.42
C GLU A 71 5.78 20.96 10.57
N TRP A 72 4.69 20.24 10.28
CA TRP A 72 4.72 18.78 10.23
C TRP A 72 5.77 18.25 9.24
N GLN A 73 5.84 18.83 8.04
CA GLN A 73 6.82 18.44 7.03
C GLN A 73 8.25 18.81 7.43
N ALA A 74 8.46 19.94 8.10
CA ALA A 74 9.76 20.34 8.64
C ALA A 74 10.23 19.33 9.69
N ALA A 75 9.37 18.94 10.63
CA ALA A 75 9.66 17.93 11.63
C ALA A 75 10.02 16.57 10.98
N ARG A 76 9.19 16.08 10.06
CA ARG A 76 9.48 14.85 9.33
C ARG A 76 10.82 14.91 8.60
N ARG A 77 11.13 16.02 7.92
CA ARG A 77 12.42 16.20 7.23
C ARG A 77 13.59 16.18 8.21
N ALA A 78 13.49 16.95 9.30
CA ALA A 78 14.55 16.99 10.32
C ALA A 78 14.83 15.61 10.94
N TRP A 79 13.78 14.82 11.19
CA TRP A 79 13.91 13.45 11.67
C TRP A 79 14.55 12.52 10.62
N ILE A 80 14.13 12.60 9.36
CA ILE A 80 14.76 11.85 8.26
C ILE A 80 16.25 12.19 8.12
N GLU A 81 16.64 13.45 8.29
CA GLU A 81 18.07 13.83 8.28
C GLU A 81 18.85 13.20 9.45
N ARG A 82 18.23 13.04 10.62
CA ARG A 82 18.86 12.28 11.72
C ARG A 82 19.05 10.81 11.35
N LEU A 83 18.05 10.18 10.71
CA LEU A 83 18.17 8.80 10.22
C LEU A 83 19.29 8.64 9.20
N ARG A 84 19.43 9.60 8.26
CA ARG A 84 20.53 9.62 7.29
C ARG A 84 21.89 9.64 7.97
N ARG A 85 22.08 10.51 8.98
CA ARG A 85 23.33 10.55 9.78
C ARG A 85 23.60 9.26 10.56
N ARG A 86 22.57 8.45 10.82
CA ARG A 86 22.70 7.11 11.42
C ARG A 86 22.95 6.00 10.42
N GLY A 87 23.10 6.32 9.14
CA GLY A 87 23.40 5.34 8.09
C GLY A 87 22.17 4.65 7.50
N MET A 88 20.99 5.26 7.56
CA MET A 88 19.81 4.77 6.84
C MET A 88 20.09 4.66 5.34
N VAL A 89 19.77 3.52 4.72
CA VAL A 89 19.93 3.29 3.27
C VAL A 89 18.65 3.57 2.48
N ARG A 90 17.49 3.25 3.05
CA ARG A 90 16.18 3.54 2.45
C ARG A 90 15.11 3.75 3.51
N LEU A 91 14.06 4.44 3.11
CA LEU A 91 12.90 4.69 3.95
C LEU A 91 11.63 4.80 3.12
N HIS A 92 10.52 4.37 3.69
CA HIS A 92 9.17 4.59 3.19
C HIS A 92 8.29 5.05 4.35
N TRP A 93 7.37 5.98 4.10
CA TRP A 93 6.43 6.44 5.12
C TRP A 93 5.01 6.57 4.60
N VAL A 94 4.06 6.44 5.51
CA VAL A 94 2.63 6.71 5.34
C VAL A 94 2.15 7.52 6.52
N VAL A 95 1.38 8.57 6.26
CA VAL A 95 0.71 9.40 7.25
C VAL A 95 -0.76 8.98 7.30
N GLU A 96 -1.19 8.57 8.48
CA GLU A 96 -2.57 8.32 8.84
C GLU A 96 -3.03 9.40 9.85
N TRP A 97 -4.27 9.85 9.74
CA TRP A 97 -4.83 10.76 10.75
C TRP A 97 -5.35 9.97 11.93
N GLN A 98 -5.01 10.40 13.14
CA GLN A 98 -5.68 9.92 14.33
C GLN A 98 -7.13 10.38 14.33
N ARG A 99 -7.97 9.77 15.18
CA ARG A 99 -9.38 10.18 15.33
C ARG A 99 -9.54 11.67 15.69
N ARG A 100 -8.55 12.26 16.36
CA ARG A 100 -8.49 13.69 16.71
C ARG A 100 -7.88 14.58 15.61
N GLY A 101 -7.59 14.05 14.43
CA GLY A 101 -6.97 14.76 13.32
C GLY A 101 -5.45 14.89 13.38
N THR A 102 -4.80 14.62 14.52
CA THR A 102 -3.34 14.69 14.65
C THR A 102 -2.63 13.70 13.72
N PRO A 103 -1.51 14.08 13.06
CA PRO A 103 -0.73 13.18 12.23
C PRO A 103 -0.15 12.00 13.02
N HIS A 104 -0.22 10.81 12.40
CA HIS A 104 0.40 9.57 12.84
C HIS A 104 1.18 8.98 11.68
N MET A 105 2.41 8.52 11.90
CA MET A 105 3.29 8.10 10.82
C MET A 105 3.74 6.65 11.00
N HIS A 106 3.48 5.83 10.00
CA HIS A 106 4.06 4.51 9.87
C HIS A 106 5.26 4.58 8.94
N VAL A 107 6.38 3.98 9.34
CA VAL A 107 7.65 4.08 8.61
C VAL A 107 8.26 2.70 8.46
N ALA A 108 8.76 2.41 7.27
CA ALA A 108 9.75 1.38 7.03
C ALA A 108 11.10 2.06 6.88
N VAL A 109 12.10 1.70 7.66
CA VAL A 109 13.47 2.23 7.52
C VAL A 109 14.45 1.06 7.50
N TYR A 110 15.47 1.14 6.66
CA TYR A 110 16.46 0.08 6.52
C TYR A 110 17.87 0.62 6.76
N PHE A 111 18.71 -0.24 7.33
CA PHE A 111 20.11 0.02 7.63
C PHE A 111 20.99 -1.10 7.06
N PRO A 112 22.28 -0.83 6.77
CA PRO A 112 23.17 -1.82 6.16
C PRO A 112 23.60 -2.91 7.16
N LYS A 113 23.48 -2.64 8.46
CA LYS A 113 23.80 -3.55 9.57
C LYS A 113 22.62 -3.60 10.55
N PRO A 114 22.44 -4.71 11.29
CA PRO A 114 21.39 -4.78 12.29
C PRO A 114 21.69 -3.76 13.39
N LEU A 115 20.64 -3.06 13.81
CA LEU A 115 20.67 -2.15 14.94
C LEU A 115 20.47 -2.94 16.25
N THR A 116 21.33 -2.65 17.22
CA THR A 116 21.14 -3.06 18.62
C THR A 116 19.84 -2.48 19.19
N ALA A 117 19.30 -3.08 20.25
CA ALA A 117 18.10 -2.56 20.93
C ALA A 117 18.25 -1.08 21.34
N VAL A 118 19.43 -0.67 21.80
CA VAL A 118 19.73 0.73 22.14
C VAL A 118 19.63 1.62 20.90
N GLN A 119 20.24 1.23 19.78
CA GLN A 119 20.16 1.99 18.53
C GLN A 119 18.73 2.10 18.01
N GLN A 120 17.92 1.04 18.14
CA GLN A 120 16.50 1.06 17.79
C GLN A 120 15.73 2.09 18.64
N GLN A 121 15.95 2.13 19.95
CA GLN A 121 15.33 3.12 20.84
C GLN A 121 15.75 4.54 20.51
N VAL A 122 17.01 4.73 20.11
CA VAL A 122 17.53 6.04 19.71
C VAL A 122 16.79 6.61 18.49
N LEU A 123 16.29 5.77 17.57
CA LEU A 123 15.44 6.24 16.46
C LEU A 123 14.15 6.91 16.96
N LEU A 124 13.57 6.36 18.03
CA LEU A 124 12.38 6.90 18.69
C LEU A 124 12.73 8.17 19.48
N LEU A 125 13.84 8.17 20.21
CA LEU A 125 14.31 9.35 20.94
C LEU A 125 14.57 10.54 19.99
N ASP A 126 15.12 10.28 18.80
CA ASP A 126 15.27 11.31 17.78
C ASP A 126 13.94 11.90 17.33
N TRP A 127 12.91 11.07 17.19
CA TRP A 127 11.57 11.55 16.88
C TRP A 127 11.03 12.41 18.01
N LEU A 128 11.13 11.93 19.25
CA LEU A 128 10.67 12.66 20.44
C LEU A 128 11.34 14.04 20.54
N ALA A 129 12.63 14.12 20.28
CA ALA A 129 13.38 15.37 20.30
C ALA A 129 12.96 16.33 19.18
N VAL A 130 12.84 15.85 17.94
CA VAL A 130 12.44 16.68 16.79
C VAL A 130 11.00 17.19 16.93
N ALA A 131 10.12 16.38 17.49
CA ALA A 131 8.71 16.69 17.63
C ALA A 131 8.32 17.23 19.01
N ALA A 132 9.28 17.57 19.87
CA ALA A 132 9.05 17.94 21.27
C ALA A 132 7.98 19.04 21.46
N ALA A 133 7.93 20.01 20.55
CA ALA A 133 6.92 21.09 20.54
C ALA A 133 5.46 20.58 20.55
N TRP A 134 5.22 19.37 20.04
CA TRP A 134 3.90 18.75 19.95
C TRP A 134 3.72 17.54 20.89
N LYS A 135 4.56 17.51 21.93
CA LYS A 135 4.53 16.59 23.07
C LYS A 135 4.28 15.11 22.71
N PRO A 136 5.10 14.51 21.83
CA PRO A 136 5.01 13.07 21.57
C PRO A 136 5.28 12.31 22.87
N GLY A 137 4.41 11.36 23.23
CA GLY A 137 4.63 10.49 24.39
C GLY A 137 5.49 9.29 24.01
N SER A 138 6.42 8.89 24.88
CA SER A 138 7.30 7.73 24.66
C SER A 138 6.52 6.41 24.50
N THR A 139 5.43 6.24 25.26
CA THR A 139 4.56 5.07 25.21
C THR A 139 3.75 4.95 23.91
N GLY A 140 3.62 6.05 23.17
CA GLY A 140 2.89 6.10 21.89
C GLY A 140 3.74 5.79 20.67
N GLN A 141 5.02 5.46 20.86
CA GLN A 141 5.96 5.13 19.81
C GLN A 141 6.27 3.63 19.82
N CYS A 142 6.54 3.05 18.65
CA CYS A 142 6.91 1.65 18.53
C CYS A 142 7.98 1.46 17.46
N VAL A 143 8.91 0.55 17.70
CA VAL A 143 9.86 0.02 16.73
C VAL A 143 9.78 -1.50 16.77
N LYS A 144 9.74 -2.14 15.60
CA LYS A 144 9.76 -3.59 15.43
C LYS A 144 10.63 -3.96 14.24
N GLU A 145 11.32 -5.09 14.32
CA GLU A 145 12.04 -5.64 13.17
C GLU A 145 11.07 -6.11 12.09
N ILE A 146 11.45 -5.89 10.83
CA ILE A 146 10.72 -6.40 9.66
C ILE A 146 11.35 -7.74 9.28
N THR A 147 10.71 -8.83 9.69
CA THR A 147 11.17 -10.20 9.37
C THR A 147 10.53 -10.77 8.10
N GLY A 148 9.42 -10.16 7.63
CA GLY A 148 8.71 -10.56 6.41
C GLY A 148 8.37 -9.34 5.55
N PRO A 149 9.25 -8.94 4.60
CA PRO A 149 9.07 -7.73 3.80
C PRO A 149 7.73 -7.66 3.07
N LEU A 150 7.28 -8.78 2.47
CA LEU A 150 5.98 -8.83 1.79
C LEU A 150 4.80 -8.56 2.75
N GLY A 151 4.78 -9.21 3.91
CA GLY A 151 3.74 -8.98 4.93
C GLY A 151 3.74 -7.53 5.42
N TRP A 152 4.91 -6.90 5.46
CA TRP A 152 5.05 -5.49 5.80
C TRP A 152 4.54 -4.54 4.70
N LEU A 153 4.86 -4.78 3.43
CA LEU A 153 4.31 -4.02 2.30
C LEU A 153 2.77 -4.11 2.27
N GLN A 154 2.22 -5.30 2.52
CA GLN A 154 0.78 -5.52 2.68
C GLN A 154 0.21 -4.68 3.83
N TYR A 155 0.86 -4.70 5.00
CA TYR A 155 0.48 -3.89 6.15
C TYR A 155 0.45 -2.39 5.82
N LEU A 156 1.48 -1.86 5.17
CA LEU A 156 1.55 -0.43 4.80
C LEU A 156 0.42 -0.01 3.86
N SER A 157 0.04 -0.85 2.90
CA SER A 157 -1.06 -0.55 1.98
C SER A 157 -2.40 -0.42 2.69
N LYS A 158 -2.60 -1.20 3.76
CA LYS A 158 -3.80 -1.13 4.62
C LYS A 158 -3.90 0.22 5.31
N HIS A 159 -2.79 0.79 5.76
CA HIS A 159 -2.76 2.10 6.42
C HIS A 159 -3.07 3.25 5.45
N ALA A 160 -2.55 3.21 4.22
CA ALA A 160 -2.94 4.17 3.19
C ALA A 160 -4.43 4.07 2.84
N ALA A 161 -4.96 2.85 2.68
CA ALA A 161 -6.37 2.62 2.36
C ALA A 161 -7.35 3.09 3.45
N ARG A 162 -6.95 3.03 4.73
CA ARG A 162 -7.73 3.57 5.86
C ARG A 162 -7.92 5.08 5.76
N GLY A 163 -6.95 5.81 5.24
CA GLY A 163 -7.01 7.27 5.08
C GLY A 163 -8.11 7.79 4.14
N VAL A 164 -8.67 6.93 3.27
CA VAL A 164 -9.80 7.29 2.38
C VAL A 164 -11.14 6.74 2.86
N LYS A 165 -11.17 5.51 3.40
CA LYS A 165 -12.43 4.81 3.70
C LYS A 165 -12.99 5.09 5.09
N HIS A 166 -12.20 5.71 5.97
CA HIS A 166 -12.59 5.93 7.35
C HIS A 166 -12.98 7.39 7.57
N TYR A 167 -14.28 7.69 7.68
CA TYR A 167 -14.78 9.07 7.77
C TYR A 167 -14.13 9.89 8.91
N GLN A 168 -13.86 9.27 10.07
CA GLN A 168 -13.18 9.93 11.21
C GLN A 168 -11.69 10.24 10.96
N ARG A 169 -11.11 9.67 9.90
CA ARG A 169 -9.70 9.82 9.52
C ARG A 169 -9.58 10.33 8.09
N ALA A 170 -10.68 10.82 7.51
CA ALA A 170 -10.72 11.43 6.19
C ALA A 170 -10.59 12.95 6.35
N GLY A 171 -9.85 13.60 5.45
CA GLY A 171 -9.65 15.05 5.45
C GLY A 171 -8.29 15.47 6.01
N LYS A 172 -8.22 16.69 6.53
CA LYS A 172 -7.02 17.35 7.07
C LYS A 172 -7.29 17.84 8.49
N PRO A 173 -6.25 18.05 9.31
CA PRO A 173 -6.42 18.65 10.62
C PRO A 173 -7.13 20.02 10.54
N ALA A 174 -7.84 20.39 11.60
CA ALA A 174 -8.47 21.71 11.70
C ALA A 174 -7.43 22.82 11.57
N GLY A 175 -7.78 23.91 10.87
CA GLY A 175 -6.87 25.04 10.61
C GLY A 175 -5.84 24.83 9.49
N TRP A 176 -5.58 23.59 9.06
CA TRP A 176 -4.69 23.36 7.93
C TRP A 176 -5.37 23.70 6.62
N GLU A 177 -4.73 24.37 5.67
CA GLU A 177 -5.27 24.50 4.30
C GLU A 177 -4.97 23.26 3.44
N THR A 178 -3.79 22.69 3.63
CA THR A 178 -3.26 21.54 2.88
C THR A 178 -2.66 20.53 3.84
N THR A 179 -2.39 19.32 3.38
CA THR A 179 -1.74 18.27 4.19
C THR A 179 -0.31 17.99 3.77
N GLY A 180 0.05 18.42 2.56
CA GLY A 180 1.28 17.98 1.90
C GLY A 180 1.23 16.50 1.52
N ARG A 181 2.40 15.92 1.23
CA ARG A 181 2.48 14.52 0.81
C ARG A 181 2.27 13.58 2.01
N LEU A 182 1.27 12.70 1.89
CA LEU A 182 0.87 11.73 2.92
C LEU A 182 1.58 10.38 2.84
N TRP A 183 2.40 10.16 1.81
CA TRP A 183 3.29 9.01 1.76
C TRP A 183 4.51 9.35 0.92
N GLY A 184 5.56 8.58 1.02
CA GLY A 184 6.72 8.72 0.15
C GLY A 184 7.77 7.69 0.46
N HIS A 185 8.86 7.72 -0.30
CA HIS A 185 10.02 6.88 -0.07
C HIS A 185 11.30 7.65 -0.40
N LEU A 186 12.42 7.15 0.12
CA LEU A 186 13.79 7.62 -0.08
C LEU A 186 14.71 6.40 -0.20
N GLY A 187 15.86 6.63 -0.82
CA GLY A 187 16.81 5.57 -1.15
C GLY A 187 16.33 4.70 -2.31
N GLU A 188 17.15 3.72 -2.67
CA GLU A 188 16.84 2.77 -3.73
C GLU A 188 15.88 1.72 -3.21
N TRP A 189 14.88 1.38 -4.01
CA TRP A 189 13.97 0.27 -3.78
C TRP A 189 13.99 -0.57 -5.05
N PRO A 190 14.04 -1.92 -4.96
CA PRO A 190 14.09 -2.80 -6.13
C PRO A 190 12.71 -2.83 -6.81
N ALA A 191 12.30 -1.70 -7.40
CA ALA A 191 11.03 -1.58 -8.10
C ALA A 191 11.18 -2.12 -9.52
N VAL A 192 10.31 -3.06 -9.87
CA VAL A 192 10.26 -3.71 -11.18
C VAL A 192 9.02 -3.24 -11.93
N GLU A 193 9.19 -2.92 -13.20
CA GLU A 193 8.06 -2.56 -14.06
C GLU A 193 7.12 -3.77 -14.23
N PRO A 194 5.80 -3.56 -14.21
CA PRO A 194 4.87 -4.66 -14.33
C PRO A 194 4.86 -5.25 -15.74
N ILE A 195 4.69 -6.57 -15.82
CA ILE A 195 4.28 -7.24 -17.05
C ILE A 195 2.89 -6.71 -17.43
N ARG A 196 2.77 -6.17 -18.65
CA ARG A 196 1.53 -5.62 -19.17
C ARG A 196 1.00 -6.50 -20.29
N ALA A 197 -0.26 -6.92 -20.16
CA ALA A 197 -0.97 -7.66 -21.19
C ALA A 197 -2.30 -6.98 -21.53
N GLU A 198 -2.56 -6.82 -22.82
CA GLU A 198 -3.90 -6.49 -23.30
C GLU A 198 -4.66 -7.78 -23.51
N ILE A 199 -5.87 -7.85 -22.96
CA ILE A 199 -6.66 -9.09 -22.96
C ILE A 199 -8.04 -8.83 -23.55
N SER A 200 -8.63 -9.86 -24.14
CA SER A 200 -10.00 -9.81 -24.64
C SER A 200 -11.01 -9.56 -23.51
N LYS A 201 -12.24 -9.15 -23.87
CA LYS A 201 -13.32 -9.05 -22.89
C LYS A 201 -13.65 -10.42 -22.25
N THR A 202 -13.56 -11.50 -23.02
CA THR A 202 -13.84 -12.87 -22.52
C THR A 202 -12.82 -13.27 -21.45
N GLU A 203 -11.54 -13.12 -21.74
CA GLU A 203 -10.44 -13.38 -20.79
C GLU A 203 -10.58 -12.49 -19.55
N TYR A 204 -10.90 -11.20 -19.73
CA TYR A 204 -11.15 -10.28 -18.63
C TYR A 204 -12.26 -10.75 -17.66
N HIS A 205 -13.34 -11.34 -18.17
CA HIS A 205 -14.39 -11.91 -17.34
C HIS A 205 -14.01 -13.25 -16.70
N ARG A 206 -13.22 -14.09 -17.38
CA ARG A 206 -12.72 -15.35 -16.82
C ARG A 206 -11.68 -15.09 -15.72
N PHE A 207 -10.68 -14.27 -16.01
CA PHE A 207 -9.59 -13.92 -15.10
C PHE A 207 -10.12 -13.33 -13.79
N ARG A 208 -11.06 -12.37 -13.83
CA ARG A 208 -11.62 -11.80 -12.59
C ARG A 208 -12.28 -12.86 -11.70
N ARG A 209 -12.92 -13.88 -12.29
CA ARG A 209 -13.56 -14.97 -11.54
C ARG A 209 -12.51 -15.86 -10.91
N LEU A 210 -11.43 -16.16 -11.62
CA LEU A 210 -10.28 -16.90 -11.08
C LEU A 210 -9.64 -16.15 -9.91
N VAL A 211 -9.38 -14.85 -10.05
CA VAL A 211 -8.87 -14.00 -8.96
C VAL A 211 -9.82 -14.00 -7.75
N ARG A 212 -11.14 -13.91 -7.98
CA ARG A 212 -12.12 -14.02 -6.89
C ARG A 212 -12.05 -15.39 -6.20
N SER A 213 -11.97 -16.48 -6.97
CA SER A 213 -11.87 -17.84 -6.44
C SER A 213 -10.60 -18.04 -5.62
N TRP A 214 -9.46 -17.56 -6.12
CA TRP A 214 -8.21 -17.51 -5.37
C TRP A 214 -8.38 -16.75 -4.05
N ARG A 215 -8.98 -15.56 -4.09
CA ARG A 215 -9.18 -14.74 -2.87
C ARG A 215 -10.10 -15.41 -1.86
N VAL A 216 -11.08 -16.17 -2.32
CA VAL A 216 -11.95 -16.98 -1.45
C VAL A 216 -11.18 -18.13 -0.82
N ALA A 217 -10.29 -18.79 -1.57
CA ALA A 217 -9.43 -19.85 -1.05
C ALA A 217 -8.44 -19.30 0.00
N ASP A 218 -7.75 -18.20 -0.30
CA ASP A 218 -6.85 -17.51 0.62
C ASP A 218 -7.58 -17.09 1.91
N ALA A 219 -8.76 -16.46 1.78
CA ALA A 219 -9.55 -16.07 2.95
C ALA A 219 -10.04 -17.25 3.79
N ARG A 220 -10.29 -18.42 3.19
CA ARG A 220 -10.62 -19.65 3.92
C ARG A 220 -9.41 -20.17 4.68
N ALA A 221 -8.24 -20.24 4.04
CA ALA A 221 -7.01 -20.66 4.68
C ALA A 221 -6.68 -19.76 5.88
N HIS A 222 -6.82 -18.44 5.73
CA HIS A 222 -6.66 -17.50 6.84
C HIS A 222 -7.65 -17.71 7.99
N GLY A 223 -8.92 -17.95 7.65
CA GLY A 223 -9.97 -18.22 8.64
C GLY A 223 -9.73 -19.52 9.41
N LEU A 224 -9.26 -20.58 8.73
CA LEU A 224 -8.86 -21.82 9.38
C LEU A 224 -7.69 -21.62 10.34
N ALA A 225 -6.70 -20.82 9.96
CA ALA A 225 -5.51 -20.58 10.77
C ALA A 225 -5.75 -19.65 11.98
N THR A 226 -6.66 -18.68 11.87
CA THR A 226 -6.80 -17.59 12.86
C THR A 226 -8.17 -17.50 13.52
N GLY A 227 -9.19 -18.19 12.99
CA GLY A 227 -10.59 -18.01 13.36
C GLY A 227 -11.25 -16.72 12.82
N ASP A 228 -10.51 -15.82 12.15
CA ASP A 228 -11.09 -14.61 11.55
C ASP A 228 -11.68 -14.86 10.15
N TRP A 229 -12.98 -15.12 10.11
CA TRP A 229 -13.74 -15.36 8.89
C TRP A 229 -14.21 -14.10 8.16
N ARG A 230 -13.97 -12.89 8.70
CA ARG A 230 -14.50 -11.64 8.09
C ARG A 230 -13.98 -11.44 6.66
N ARG A 231 -12.72 -11.83 6.39
CA ARG A 231 -12.09 -11.74 5.06
C ARG A 231 -12.88 -12.50 4.00
N LEU A 232 -13.48 -13.64 4.35
CA LEU A 232 -14.22 -14.49 3.43
C LEU A 232 -15.45 -13.79 2.86
N THR A 233 -16.18 -13.06 3.71
CA THR A 233 -17.36 -12.28 3.28
C THR A 233 -16.97 -11.21 2.27
N TYR A 234 -15.87 -10.49 2.51
CA TYR A 234 -15.36 -9.49 1.56
C TYR A 234 -14.90 -10.11 0.24
N ALA A 235 -14.17 -11.23 0.30
CA ALA A 235 -13.70 -11.93 -0.90
C ALA A 235 -14.87 -12.38 -1.79
N ARG A 236 -15.92 -12.96 -1.20
CA ARG A 236 -17.12 -13.40 -1.95
C ARG A 236 -17.84 -12.28 -2.68
N ARG A 237 -17.83 -11.07 -2.11
CA ARG A 237 -18.54 -9.87 -2.62
C ARG A 237 -17.66 -8.94 -3.46
N MET A 238 -16.39 -9.26 -3.69
CA MET A 238 -15.44 -8.29 -4.29
C MET A 238 -15.83 -7.80 -5.70
N LEU A 239 -16.51 -8.65 -6.48
CA LEU A 239 -17.01 -8.33 -7.81
C LEU A 239 -18.47 -7.85 -7.83
N SER A 240 -19.16 -7.86 -6.69
CA SER A 240 -20.57 -7.46 -6.60
C SER A 240 -20.73 -5.95 -6.81
N CYS A 241 -21.66 -5.56 -7.67
CA CYS A 241 -22.03 -4.17 -7.93
C CYS A 241 -23.48 -4.13 -8.42
N SER A 242 -24.32 -3.25 -7.86
CA SER A 242 -25.72 -3.09 -8.24
C SER A 242 -25.92 -2.38 -9.57
N ASP A 243 -24.92 -1.59 -9.99
CA ASP A 243 -24.91 -0.89 -11.27
C ASP A 243 -24.35 -1.83 -12.36
N PRO A 244 -25.16 -2.25 -13.36
CA PRO A 244 -24.72 -3.14 -14.43
C PRO A 244 -23.57 -2.56 -15.27
N ALA A 245 -23.59 -1.26 -15.53
CA ALA A 245 -22.55 -0.59 -16.33
C ALA A 245 -21.21 -0.64 -15.60
N LEU A 246 -21.19 -0.35 -14.30
CA LEU A 246 -19.97 -0.47 -13.49
C LEU A 246 -19.54 -1.91 -13.24
N SER A 247 -20.49 -2.84 -13.09
CA SER A 247 -20.22 -4.26 -12.84
C SER A 247 -19.41 -4.90 -13.98
N THR A 248 -19.80 -4.62 -15.23
CA THR A 248 -19.13 -5.18 -16.42
C THR A 248 -17.69 -4.72 -16.55
N VAL A 249 -17.37 -3.50 -16.12
CA VAL A 249 -16.03 -2.90 -16.21
C VAL A 249 -15.24 -2.93 -14.90
N ARG A 250 -15.79 -3.48 -13.83
CA ARG A 250 -15.12 -3.56 -12.52
C ARG A 250 -13.88 -4.46 -12.55
N GLY A 251 -12.74 -3.84 -12.34
CA GLY A 251 -11.44 -4.48 -12.28
C GLY A 251 -11.13 -5.21 -10.96
N VAL A 252 -9.93 -5.77 -10.88
CA VAL A 252 -9.36 -6.40 -9.68
C VAL A 252 -8.02 -5.76 -9.31
N SER A 253 -7.67 -5.81 -8.02
CA SER A 253 -6.40 -5.31 -7.49
C SER A 253 -6.05 -6.12 -6.25
N GLU A 254 -5.12 -7.06 -6.36
CA GLU A 254 -4.86 -8.05 -5.30
C GLU A 254 -3.36 -8.31 -5.13
N TRP A 255 -2.97 -8.80 -3.95
CA TRP A 255 -1.61 -9.22 -3.60
C TRP A 255 -1.34 -10.64 -4.13
N ILE A 256 -1.34 -10.78 -5.45
CA ILE A 256 -1.03 -12.00 -6.18
C ILE A 256 0.28 -11.73 -6.92
N SER A 257 1.30 -12.58 -6.75
CA SER A 257 2.58 -12.43 -7.47
C SER A 257 2.37 -12.49 -8.98
N ASP A 258 3.31 -11.95 -9.72
CA ASP A 258 3.36 -12.03 -11.18
C ASP A 258 3.31 -13.47 -11.69
N ASP A 259 4.10 -14.39 -11.11
CA ASP A 259 4.09 -15.81 -11.48
C ASP A 259 2.68 -16.41 -11.42
N LEU A 260 1.98 -16.21 -10.29
CA LEU A 260 0.62 -16.71 -10.13
C LEU A 260 -0.36 -15.95 -11.04
N ALA A 261 -0.16 -14.65 -11.25
CA ALA A 261 -0.98 -13.89 -12.19
C ALA A 261 -0.86 -14.45 -13.62
N MET A 262 0.33 -14.87 -14.06
CA MET A 262 0.54 -15.47 -15.37
C MET A 262 -0.13 -16.84 -15.48
N VAL A 263 -0.06 -17.67 -14.45
CA VAL A 263 -0.80 -18.96 -14.40
C VAL A 263 -2.31 -18.73 -14.50
N LEU A 264 -2.85 -17.75 -13.76
CA LEU A 264 -4.27 -17.41 -13.83
C LEU A 264 -4.66 -16.83 -15.21
N LEU A 265 -3.75 -16.14 -15.88
CA LEU A 265 -3.98 -15.60 -17.22
C LEU A 265 -4.03 -16.71 -18.25
N ASP A 266 -3.10 -17.65 -18.21
CA ASP A 266 -3.09 -18.81 -19.10
C ASP A 266 -4.36 -19.65 -18.94
N ALA A 267 -4.81 -19.88 -17.70
CA ALA A 267 -6.07 -20.55 -17.42
C ALA A 267 -7.32 -19.75 -17.86
N ALA A 268 -7.20 -18.44 -18.03
CA ALA A 268 -8.29 -17.58 -18.53
C ALA A 268 -8.33 -17.49 -20.05
N ALA A 269 -7.22 -17.84 -20.73
CA ALA A 269 -7.04 -17.68 -22.17
C ALA A 269 -8.15 -18.39 -22.95
N ASP A 270 -8.58 -17.77 -24.04
CA ASP A 270 -9.50 -18.40 -24.99
C ASP A 270 -8.68 -19.30 -25.92
N ARG A 271 -8.27 -20.48 -25.42
CA ARG A 271 -7.75 -21.51 -26.31
C ARG A 271 -8.95 -22.09 -27.07
N PRO A 272 -8.93 -22.18 -28.41
CA PRO A 272 -9.83 -23.09 -29.07
C PRO A 272 -9.61 -24.47 -28.44
N MET A 273 -10.69 -25.15 -28.05
CA MET A 273 -10.60 -26.59 -27.80
C MET A 273 -10.12 -27.21 -29.11
N GLY A 274 -8.81 -27.39 -29.24
CA GLY A 274 -8.27 -28.30 -30.22
C GLY A 274 -8.90 -29.64 -29.88
N LEU A 275 -9.80 -30.08 -30.75
CA LEU A 275 -10.05 -31.49 -30.93
C LEU A 275 -8.67 -32.14 -30.93
N ALA A 276 -8.40 -33.00 -29.96
CA ALA A 276 -7.26 -33.88 -30.05
C ALA A 276 -7.41 -34.59 -31.40
N GLU A 277 -6.57 -34.24 -32.37
CA GLU A 277 -6.39 -35.08 -33.54
C GLU A 277 -5.85 -36.40 -32.99
N ALA A 278 -6.74 -37.39 -32.98
CA ALA A 278 -6.34 -38.77 -32.89
C ALA A 278 -5.49 -39.07 -34.13
N ALA A 279 -4.20 -39.26 -33.89
CA ALA A 279 -3.28 -39.94 -34.80
C ALA A 279 -2.60 -41.06 -33.99
#